data_AF-A0A951TKD9-F1
#
_entry.id   AF-A0A951TKD9-F1
#
_cell.length_a   1.000
_cell.length_b   1.000
_cell.length_c   1.000
_cell.angle_alpha   90.00
_cell.angle_beta   90.00
_cell.angle_gamma   90.00
#
_symmetry.space_group_name_H-M   'P 1'
#
loop_
_entity.id
_entity.type
_entity.pdbx_description
1 polymer ?
#
loop_
_entity_poly.entity_id
_entity_poly.type
_entity_poly.pdbx_seq_one_letter_code
_entity_poly.pdbx_strand_id
1 'polypeptide(L)'
;QFRRDDAILQHGSLLLSIDENQWRQFAGGPMNAATSLEALGCTAPTETVVAALAQGFADVAGGIWAQTGLSEGEFELAQTLFREKYSRATWTFEAQVAPQQGQGPEIA
;
A
#
# COMPACT_ATOMS: atom_id res chain seq x y z
N GLN A 1 6.52 1.02 4.70
CA GLN A 1 7.31 2.25 4.43
C GLN A 1 8.74 1.85 4.08
N PHE A 2 9.39 2.56 3.17
CA PHE A 2 10.81 2.38 2.84
C PHE A 2 11.49 3.74 2.70
N ARG A 3 12.76 3.82 3.12
CA ARG A 3 13.58 5.03 3.03
C ARG A 3 14.88 4.72 2.34
N ARG A 4 15.29 5.58 1.42
CA ARG A 4 16.59 5.48 0.76
C ARG A 4 17.03 6.88 0.34
N ASP A 5 18.26 7.24 0.72
CA ASP A 5 18.84 8.55 0.46
C ASP A 5 17.85 9.65 0.92
N ASP A 6 17.52 10.61 0.06
CA ASP A 6 16.56 11.68 0.33
C ASP A 6 15.10 11.33 -0.03
N ALA A 7 14.80 10.05 -0.30
CA ALA A 7 13.49 9.59 -0.73
C ALA A 7 12.77 8.71 0.30
N ILE A 8 11.46 8.94 0.42
CA ILE A 8 10.52 8.16 1.22
C ILE A 8 9.46 7.54 0.31
N LEU A 9 9.19 6.25 0.51
CA LEU A 9 8.02 5.57 -0.04
C LEU A 9 7.09 5.15 1.11
N GLN A 10 5.92 5.78 1.16
CA GLN A 10 4.80 5.36 1.99
C GLN A 10 3.69 4.78 1.10
N HIS A 11 3.26 3.58 1.43
CA HIS A 11 2.11 2.92 0.81
C HIS A 11 1.34 2.19 1.90
N GLY A 12 0.05 1.98 1.67
CA GLY A 12 -0.84 1.28 2.59
C GLY A 12 -2.07 0.77 1.85
N SER A 13 -2.94 0.10 2.59
CA SER A 13 -4.21 -0.41 2.09
C SER A 13 -5.33 0.10 2.98
N LEU A 14 -6.44 0.50 2.36
CA LEU A 14 -7.66 0.89 3.05
C LEU A 14 -8.73 -0.15 2.76
N LEU A 15 -9.35 -0.70 3.80
CA LEU A 15 -10.43 -1.66 3.66
C LEU A 15 -11.73 -0.92 3.28
N LEU A 16 -12.10 -0.95 2.00
CA LEU A 16 -13.38 -0.37 1.54
C LEU A 16 -14.55 -1.28 1.92
N SER A 17 -14.43 -2.55 1.61
CA SER A 17 -15.30 -3.66 2.02
C SER A 17 -14.43 -4.86 2.40
N ILE A 18 -15.02 -5.85 3.09
CA ILE A 18 -14.29 -7.05 3.48
C ILE A 18 -15.23 -8.26 3.51
N ASP A 19 -14.81 -9.34 2.86
CA ASP A 19 -15.42 -10.65 2.99
C ASP A 19 -14.65 -11.44 4.04
N GLU A 20 -15.28 -11.68 5.20
CA GLU A 20 -14.64 -12.39 6.30
C GLU A 20 -14.20 -13.81 5.94
N ASN A 21 -14.92 -14.50 5.05
CA ASN A 21 -14.59 -15.86 4.67
C ASN A 21 -13.33 -15.87 3.81
N GLN A 22 -13.23 -14.95 2.84
CA GLN A 22 -12.03 -14.80 2.02
C GLN A 22 -10.83 -14.37 2.87
N TRP A 23 -11.01 -13.44 3.80
CA TRP A 23 -9.94 -13.02 4.70
C TRP A 23 -9.39 -14.21 5.51
N ARG A 24 -10.27 -14.99 6.14
CA ARG A 24 -9.86 -16.18 6.91
C ARG A 24 -9.11 -17.19 6.05
N GLN A 25 -9.53 -17.36 4.80
CA GLN A 25 -8.89 -18.27 3.85
C GLN A 25 -7.47 -17.81 3.46
N PHE A 26 -7.26 -16.53 3.19
CA PHE A 26 -5.99 -16.03 2.63
C PHE A 26 -5.01 -15.49 3.68
N ALA A 27 -5.50 -14.84 4.72
CA ALA A 27 -4.68 -14.18 5.73
C ALA A 27 -4.50 -15.02 7.01
N GLY A 28 -5.33 -16.04 7.23
CA GLY A 28 -5.18 -17.02 8.33
C GLY A 28 -5.32 -16.46 9.76
N GLY A 29 -5.81 -15.23 9.93
CA GLY A 29 -5.91 -14.55 11.22
C GLY A 29 -7.32 -14.01 11.53
N PRO A 30 -7.65 -13.78 12.82
CA PRO A 30 -8.93 -13.20 13.23
C PRO A 30 -9.08 -11.76 12.73
N MET A 31 -10.31 -11.36 12.40
CA MET A 31 -10.66 -10.02 11.91
C MET A 31 -11.11 -9.04 13.01
N ASN A 32 -11.13 -9.48 14.25
CA ASN A 32 -11.70 -8.73 15.38
C ASN A 32 -11.07 -7.34 15.63
N ALA A 33 -9.91 -7.05 15.04
CA ALA A 33 -9.22 -5.77 15.16
C ALA A 33 -9.27 -4.89 13.89
N ALA A 34 -10.02 -5.28 12.86
CA ALA A 34 -10.15 -4.54 11.60
C ALA A 34 -11.61 -4.22 11.26
N THR A 35 -11.84 -3.09 10.59
CA THR A 35 -13.14 -2.70 10.04
C THR A 35 -12.99 -2.17 8.63
N SER A 36 -14.03 -2.29 7.83
CA SER A 36 -14.13 -1.64 6.52
C SER A 36 -14.87 -0.31 6.61
N LEU A 37 -14.74 0.54 5.58
CA LEU A 37 -15.57 1.74 5.43
C LEU A 37 -17.06 1.39 5.33
N GLU A 38 -17.38 0.32 4.61
CA GLU A 38 -18.76 -0.18 4.48
C GLU A 38 -19.38 -0.54 5.83
N ALA A 39 -18.63 -1.22 6.71
CA ALA A 39 -19.09 -1.56 8.05
C ALA A 39 -19.32 -0.34 8.94
N LEU A 40 -18.68 0.80 8.62
CA LEU A 40 -18.92 2.10 9.25
C LEU A 40 -20.06 2.90 8.59
N GLY A 41 -20.78 2.31 7.62
CA GLY A 41 -21.90 2.94 6.92
C GLY A 41 -21.50 3.77 5.70
N CYS A 42 -20.24 3.72 5.26
CA CYS A 42 -19.80 4.42 4.05
C CYS A 42 -19.89 3.48 2.83
N THR A 43 -20.86 3.76 1.95
CA THR A 43 -21.07 3.01 0.70
C THR A 43 -20.66 3.83 -0.53
N ALA A 44 -19.73 4.77 -0.36
CA ALA A 44 -19.28 5.63 -1.46
C ALA A 44 -18.55 4.80 -2.53
N PRO A 45 -18.69 5.15 -3.83
CA PRO A 45 -17.88 4.55 -4.88
C PRO A 45 -16.39 4.72 -4.61
N THR A 46 -15.58 3.76 -5.06
CA THR A 46 -14.11 3.78 -4.89
C THR A 46 -13.50 5.09 -5.38
N GLU A 47 -14.00 5.62 -6.50
CA GLU A 47 -13.53 6.86 -7.10
C GLU A 47 -13.75 8.06 -6.17
N THR A 48 -14.85 8.07 -5.43
CA THR A 48 -15.14 9.11 -4.43
C THR A 48 -14.16 9.03 -3.26
N VAL A 49 -13.83 7.82 -2.81
CA VAL A 49 -12.84 7.62 -1.72
C VAL A 49 -11.46 8.06 -2.18
N VAL A 50 -11.05 7.72 -3.42
CA VAL A 50 -9.77 8.15 -3.99
C VAL A 50 -9.72 9.67 -4.11
N ALA A 51 -10.78 10.32 -4.59
CA ALA A 51 -10.84 11.77 -4.69
C ALA A 51 -10.74 12.45 -3.32
N ALA A 52 -11.43 11.93 -2.30
CA ALA A 52 -11.36 12.44 -0.93
C ALA A 52 -9.96 12.29 -0.33
N LEU A 53 -9.30 11.16 -0.55
CA LEU A 53 -7.91 10.94 -0.13
C LEU A 53 -6.96 11.90 -0.84
N ALA A 54 -7.08 12.04 -2.16
CA ALA A 54 -6.23 12.94 -2.96
C ALA A 54 -6.36 14.39 -2.48
N GLN A 55 -7.58 14.85 -2.20
CA GLN A 55 -7.82 16.18 -1.63
C GLN A 55 -7.18 16.32 -0.24
N GLY A 56 -7.39 15.36 0.66
CA GLY A 56 -6.81 15.41 2.00
C GLY A 56 -5.27 15.40 2.00
N PHE A 57 -4.65 14.67 1.06
CA PHE A 57 -3.19 14.73 0.86
C PHE A 57 -2.75 16.09 0.32
N ALA A 58 -3.45 16.65 -0.67
CA ALA A 58 -3.13 17.97 -1.21
C ALA A 58 -3.20 19.07 -0.14
N ASP A 59 -4.18 18.98 0.77
CA ASP A 59 -4.39 19.95 1.85
C ASP A 59 -3.28 19.92 2.92
N VAL A 60 -2.64 18.76 3.13
CA VAL A 60 -1.73 18.53 4.28
C VAL A 60 -0.27 18.34 3.87
N ALA A 61 0.00 17.62 2.78
CA ALA A 61 1.35 17.18 2.43
C ALA A 61 2.19 18.23 1.68
N GLY A 62 1.57 19.35 1.28
CA GLY A 62 2.21 20.41 0.50
C GLY A 62 2.57 19.97 -0.93
N GLY A 63 3.13 20.90 -1.72
CA GLY A 63 3.47 20.64 -3.13
C GLY A 63 2.30 20.85 -4.11
N ILE A 64 2.57 20.59 -5.40
CA ILE A 64 1.57 20.69 -6.47
C ILE A 64 1.07 19.29 -6.79
N TRP A 65 -0.21 19.05 -6.54
CA TRP A 65 -0.86 17.77 -6.80
C TRP A 65 -1.65 17.85 -8.11
N ALA A 66 -1.33 16.95 -9.04
CA ALA A 66 -2.03 16.84 -10.31
C ALA A 66 -2.19 15.37 -10.67
N GLN A 67 -3.32 15.03 -11.29
CA GLN A 67 -3.52 13.70 -11.84
C GLN A 67 -2.67 13.56 -13.11
N THR A 68 -1.60 12.77 -13.02
CA THR A 68 -0.72 12.47 -14.15
C THR A 68 -0.48 10.96 -14.27
N GLY A 69 -0.01 10.53 -15.43
CA GLY A 69 0.54 9.19 -15.61
C GLY A 69 1.98 9.09 -15.13
N LEU A 70 2.55 7.89 -15.28
CA LEU A 70 3.99 7.69 -15.17
C LEU A 70 4.71 8.42 -16.31
N SER A 71 5.89 8.97 -16.04
CA SER A 71 6.83 9.35 -17.09
C SER A 71 7.31 8.13 -17.89
N GLU A 72 7.87 8.35 -19.08
CA GLU A 72 8.42 7.28 -19.93
C GLU A 72 9.48 6.46 -19.18
N GLY A 73 10.41 7.12 -18.48
CA GLY A 73 11.45 6.43 -17.71
C GLY A 73 10.91 5.62 -16.53
N GLU A 74 9.86 6.11 -15.84
CA GLU A 74 9.20 5.35 -14.76
C GLU A 74 8.46 4.13 -15.32
N PHE A 75 7.81 4.28 -16.47
CA PHE A 75 7.11 3.19 -17.14
C PHE A 75 8.08 2.09 -17.64
N GLU A 76 9.21 2.47 -18.25
CA GLU A 76 10.27 1.55 -18.66
C GLU A 76 10.88 0.80 -17.47
N LEU A 77 11.14 1.52 -16.36
CA LEU A 77 11.62 0.93 -15.14
C LEU A 77 10.60 -0.04 -14.53
N ALA A 78 9.32 0.33 -14.49
CA ALA A 78 8.25 -0.53 -13.98
C ALA A 78 8.16 -1.84 -14.80
N GLN A 79 8.24 -1.76 -16.13
CA GLN A 79 8.24 -2.94 -17.00
C GLN A 79 9.47 -3.83 -16.78
N THR A 80 10.65 -3.22 -16.62
CA THR A 80 11.89 -3.94 -16.34
C THR A 80 11.81 -4.66 -15.00
N LEU A 81 11.37 -3.98 -13.94
CA LEU A 81 11.16 -4.58 -12.63
C LEU A 81 10.10 -5.69 -12.66
N PHE A 82 9.02 -5.52 -13.42
CA PHE A 82 8.02 -6.58 -13.59
C PHE A 82 8.65 -7.84 -14.20
N ARG A 83 9.31 -7.71 -15.36
CA ARG A 83 9.92 -8.82 -16.11
C ARG A 83 11.05 -9.53 -15.35
N GLU A 84 11.87 -8.77 -14.65
CA GLU A 84 13.11 -9.29 -14.05
C GLU A 84 12.95 -9.70 -12.59
N LYS A 85 11.89 -9.22 -11.93
CA LYS A 85 11.72 -9.37 -10.49
C LYS A 85 10.30 -9.78 -10.10
N TYR A 86 9.31 -8.89 -10.20
CA TYR A 86 8.00 -9.11 -9.59
C TYR A 86 7.18 -10.24 -10.23
N SER A 87 7.47 -10.63 -11.47
CA SER A 87 6.84 -11.79 -12.12
C SER A 87 7.51 -13.13 -11.80
N ARG A 88 8.68 -13.14 -11.15
CA ARG A 88 9.46 -14.35 -10.92
C ARG A 88 9.10 -15.00 -9.58
N ALA A 89 8.87 -16.32 -9.59
CA ALA A 89 8.59 -17.09 -8.37
C ALA A 89 9.72 -16.97 -7.34
N THR A 90 10.97 -16.90 -7.82
CA THR A 90 12.17 -16.69 -6.99
C THR A 90 12.10 -15.41 -6.15
N TRP A 91 11.36 -14.39 -6.62
CA TRP A 91 11.12 -13.16 -5.88
C TRP A 91 9.82 -13.20 -5.05
N THR A 92 8.73 -13.74 -5.59
CA THR A 92 7.40 -13.61 -4.95
C THR A 92 7.12 -14.70 -3.92
N PHE A 93 7.60 -15.93 -4.13
CA PHE A 93 7.30 -17.08 -3.28
C PHE A 93 8.53 -17.61 -2.54
N GLU A 94 9.69 -17.55 -3.17
CA GLU A 94 10.92 -18.17 -2.65
C GLU A 94 11.89 -17.16 -2.03
N ALA A 95 11.58 -15.86 -2.12
CA ALA A 95 12.46 -14.83 -1.58
C ALA A 95 12.57 -14.98 -0.05
N GLN A 96 13.80 -15.11 0.43
CA GLN A 96 14.10 -15.03 1.84
C GLN A 96 14.04 -13.56 2.27
N VAL A 97 12.99 -13.20 3.00
CA VAL A 97 12.88 -11.87 3.61
C VAL A 97 13.91 -11.83 4.75
N ALA A 98 14.87 -10.91 4.66
CA ALA A 98 15.79 -10.67 5.77
C ALA A 98 14.98 -10.33 7.04
N PRO A 99 15.37 -10.82 8.22
CA PRO A 99 14.66 -10.51 9.46
C PRO A 99 14.55 -9.00 9.63
N GLN A 100 13.34 -8.51 9.88
CA GLN A 100 13.11 -7.10 10.18
C GLN A 100 13.97 -6.74 11.40
N GLN A 101 14.93 -5.83 11.26
CA GLN A 101 15.67 -5.32 12.39
C GLN A 101 14.67 -4.63 13.32
N GLY A 102 14.50 -5.22 14.51
CA GLY A 102 13.59 -4.76 15.53
C GLY A 102 13.89 -3.31 15.94
N GLN A 103 12.79 -2.60 16.15
CA GLN A 103 12.57 -1.53 17.13
C GLN A 103 13.84 -0.91 17.75
N GLY A 104 14.05 0.37 17.46
CA GLY A 104 14.95 1.22 18.23
C GLY A 104 14.60 1.20 19.73
N PRO A 105 15.56 1.52 20.61
CA PRO A 105 15.47 1.24 22.03
C PRO A 105 14.22 1.87 22.67
N GLU A 106 13.53 1.07 23.48
CA GLU A 106 12.61 1.53 24.51
C GLU A 106 13.36 2.55 25.38
N ILE A 107 12.90 3.79 25.37
CA ILE A 107 13.39 4.82 26.28
C ILE A 107 12.79 4.49 27.64
N ALA A 108 13.62 4.05 28.57
CA ALA A 108 13.29 3.82 29.97
C ALA A 108 12.97 5.14 30.70
#